data_AF-A0A1C7P682-F1
#
_entry.id   AF-A0A1C7P682-F1
#
_cell.length_a   1.000
_cell.length_b   1.000
_cell.length_c   1.000
_cell.angle_alpha   90.00
_cell.angle_beta   90.00
_cell.angle_gamma   90.00
#
_symmetry.space_group_name_H-M   'P 1'
#
loop_
_entity.id
_entity.type
_entity.pdbx_description
1 polymer ?
#
loop_
_entity_poly.entity_id
_entity_poly.type
_entity_poly.pdbx_seq_one_letter_code
_entity_poly.pdbx_strand_id
1 'polypeptide(L)'
;MTRRDFSKMRMRQNAVIRGSEPVDGDDLLFAAPRQRKPKAAIRAEANSLISSSTIITKMIECACGHRGRVRIPAVRANGRFKCVTCGRTTR
;
A
#
# COMPACT_ATOMS: atom_id res chain seq x y z
N MET A 1 -22.36 -42.59 9.20
CA MET A 1 -21.85 -41.24 9.57
C MET A 1 -22.87 -40.58 10.49
N THR A 2 -22.51 -40.33 11.74
CA THR A 2 -23.41 -39.72 12.74
C THR A 2 -23.70 -38.27 12.36
N ARG A 3 -24.99 -37.91 12.16
CA ARG A 3 -25.48 -36.55 11.88
C ARG A 3 -25.37 -35.63 13.11
N ARG A 4 -24.19 -35.56 13.73
CA ARG A 4 -23.94 -34.63 14.85
C ARG A 4 -23.27 -33.40 14.28
N ASP A 5 -23.88 -32.23 14.48
CA ASP A 5 -23.32 -30.95 14.05
C ASP A 5 -22.24 -30.50 15.05
N PHE A 6 -21.03 -30.28 14.53
CA PHE A 6 -19.86 -29.84 15.30
C PHE A 6 -19.45 -28.40 14.99
N SER A 7 -20.30 -27.64 14.31
CA SER A 7 -20.09 -26.22 13.95
C SER A 7 -19.65 -25.38 15.15
N LYS A 8 -20.36 -25.49 16.28
CA LYS A 8 -20.05 -24.77 17.53
C LYS A 8 -18.72 -25.19 18.16
N MET A 9 -18.36 -26.48 18.08
CA MET A 9 -17.09 -26.98 18.61
C MET A 9 -15.91 -26.43 17.79
N ARG A 10 -16.04 -26.40 16.46
CA ARG A 10 -15.02 -25.83 15.56
C ARG A 10 -14.84 -24.33 15.77
N MET A 11 -15.93 -23.59 15.99
CA MET A 11 -15.87 -22.15 16.28
C MET A 11 -15.10 -21.87 17.58
N ARG A 12 -15.36 -22.64 18.65
CA ARG A 12 -14.63 -22.53 19.92
C ARG A 12 -13.15 -22.88 19.77
N GLN A 13 -12.82 -23.96 19.06
CA GLN A 13 -11.43 -24.32 18.77
C GLN A 13 -10.70 -23.23 17.99
N ASN A 14 -11.35 -22.61 17.01
CA ASN A 14 -10.76 -21.50 16.25
C ASN A 14 -10.50 -20.26 17.11
N ALA A 15 -11.39 -19.93 18.04
CA ALA A 15 -11.18 -18.81 18.96
C ALA A 15 -10.00 -19.05 19.91
N VAL A 16 -9.81 -20.29 20.39
CA VAL A 16 -8.67 -20.68 21.22
C VAL A 16 -7.36 -20.64 20.43
N ILE A 17 -7.34 -21.15 19.20
CA ILE A 17 -6.12 -21.21 18.36
C ILE A 17 -5.67 -19.82 17.91
N ARG A 18 -6.61 -18.94 17.58
CA ARG A 18 -6.30 -17.63 16.95
C ARG A 18 -6.30 -16.47 17.93
N GLY A 19 -6.76 -16.68 19.17
CA GLY A 19 -7.10 -15.60 20.09
C GLY A 19 -8.33 -14.82 19.62
N SER A 20 -9.06 -14.23 20.56
CA SER A 20 -10.19 -13.33 20.28
C SER A 20 -9.81 -11.91 20.70
N GLU A 21 -8.93 -11.27 19.93
CA GLU A 21 -8.67 -9.84 20.14
C GLU A 21 -9.63 -9.02 19.25
N PRO A 22 -10.45 -8.14 19.83
CA PRO A 22 -11.11 -7.10 19.06
C PRO A 22 -10.05 -6.09 18.63
N VAL A 23 -9.84 -5.96 17.32
CA VAL A 23 -8.75 -5.16 16.75
C VAL A 23 -8.94 -3.65 16.97
N ASP A 24 -10.17 -3.19 17.18
CA ASP A 24 -10.49 -1.79 17.47
C ASP A 24 -11.64 -1.77 18.48
N GLY A 25 -11.44 -1.12 19.63
CA GLY A 25 -12.37 -1.13 20.76
C GLY A 25 -13.65 -0.32 20.56
N ASP A 26 -14.41 -0.55 19.49
CA ASP A 26 -15.70 0.11 19.25
C ASP A 26 -16.83 -0.84 18.80
N ASP A 27 -18.03 -0.48 19.26
CA ASP A 27 -19.35 -1.11 19.26
C ASP A 27 -19.62 -2.39 18.44
N LEU A 28 -19.98 -3.43 19.22
CA LEU A 28 -20.46 -4.76 18.82
C LEU A 28 -21.93 -4.74 18.35
N LEU A 29 -22.30 -3.85 17.42
CA LEU A 29 -23.64 -3.84 16.82
C LEU A 29 -23.60 -4.29 15.35
N PHE A 30 -23.74 -5.60 15.16
CA PHE A 30 -24.34 -6.27 13.99
C PHE A 30 -23.92 -5.83 12.57
N ALA A 31 -22.72 -5.28 12.36
CA ALA A 31 -22.21 -5.14 11.02
C ALA A 31 -21.88 -6.53 10.45
N ALA A 32 -22.53 -6.89 9.34
CA ALA A 32 -22.21 -8.13 8.63
C ALA A 32 -20.68 -8.19 8.37
N PRO A 33 -20.04 -9.35 8.59
CA PRO A 33 -18.60 -9.46 8.45
C PRO A 33 -18.22 -9.05 7.03
N ARG A 34 -17.43 -7.96 6.92
CA ARG A 34 -16.96 -7.47 5.63
C ARG A 34 -16.08 -8.56 5.01
N GLN A 35 -16.43 -8.95 3.78
CA GLN A 35 -15.63 -9.91 3.02
C GLN A 35 -14.22 -9.34 2.83
N ARG A 36 -13.21 -10.16 3.12
CA ARG A 36 -11.82 -9.77 2.92
C ARG A 36 -11.61 -9.44 1.45
N LYS A 37 -11.09 -8.24 1.15
CA LYS A 37 -10.71 -7.84 -0.21
C LYS A 37 -9.73 -8.88 -0.79
N PRO A 38 -9.89 -9.28 -2.07
CA PRO A 38 -8.94 -10.18 -2.70
C PRO A 38 -7.54 -9.56 -2.75
N LYS A 39 -6.48 -10.39 -2.72
CA LYS A 39 -5.09 -9.92 -2.71
C LYS A 39 -4.77 -8.94 -3.85
N ALA A 40 -5.41 -9.12 -5.01
CA ALA A 40 -5.29 -8.22 -6.15
C ALA A 40 -5.87 -6.82 -5.86
N ALA A 41 -7.04 -6.73 -5.21
CA ALA A 41 -7.64 -5.46 -4.82
C ALA A 41 -6.80 -4.72 -3.78
N ILE A 42 -6.24 -5.44 -2.80
CA ILE A 42 -5.32 -4.86 -1.81
C ILE A 42 -4.08 -4.27 -2.48
N ARG A 43 -3.49 -4.98 -3.45
CA ARG A 43 -2.35 -4.48 -4.24
C ARG A 43 -2.72 -3.27 -5.09
N ALA A 44 -3.89 -3.27 -5.72
CA ALA A 44 -4.38 -2.14 -6.51
C ALA A 44 -4.58 -0.89 -5.64
N GLU A 45 -5.18 -1.06 -4.46
CA GLU A 45 -5.39 0.00 -3.48
C GLU A 45 -4.05 0.57 -2.97
N ALA A 46 -3.10 -0.30 -2.59
CA ALA A 46 -1.75 0.13 -2.20
C ALA A 46 -1.04 0.89 -3.34
N ASN A 47 -1.12 0.40 -4.58
CA ASN A 47 -0.51 1.08 -5.74
C ASN A 47 -1.16 2.45 -6.02
N SER A 48 -2.47 2.59 -5.81
CA SER A 48 -3.18 3.86 -6.00
C SER A 48 -2.76 4.93 -4.99
N LEU A 49 -2.42 4.52 -3.75
CA LEU A 49 -1.97 5.41 -2.68
C LEU A 49 -0.51 5.89 -2.89
N ILE A 50 0.35 5.01 -3.43
CA ILE A 50 1.79 5.28 -3.62
C ILE A 50 2.05 6.13 -4.86
N SER A 51 1.24 5.99 -5.91
CA SER A 51 1.53 6.60 -7.22
C SER A 51 1.21 8.10 -7.33
N SER A 52 0.41 8.66 -6.42
CA SER A 52 -0.22 9.98 -6.64
C SER A 52 0.04 11.03 -5.56
N SER A 53 0.45 10.65 -4.33
CA SER A 53 0.31 11.54 -3.18
C SER A 53 1.57 12.31 -2.77
N THR A 54 2.76 11.84 -3.12
CA THR A 54 4.02 12.46 -2.66
C THR A 54 4.78 13.12 -3.81
N ILE A 55 4.58 14.43 -3.95
CA ILE A 55 5.34 15.29 -4.87
C ILE A 55 6.54 15.85 -4.11
N ILE A 56 7.74 15.60 -4.61
CA ILE A 56 9.00 16.10 -4.02
C ILE A 56 9.59 17.14 -4.98
N THR A 57 10.18 18.20 -4.41
CA THR A 57 11.00 19.13 -5.19
C THR A 57 12.46 18.67 -5.12
N LYS A 58 13.05 18.32 -6.26
CA LYS A 58 14.45 17.89 -6.34
C LYS A 58 15.27 18.95 -7.07
N MET A 59 16.46 19.26 -6.53
CA MET A 59 17.48 19.99 -7.27
C MET A 59 18.31 18.98 -8.05
N ILE A 60 18.40 19.15 -9.37
CA ILE A 60 19.13 18.26 -10.26
C ILE A 60 20.28 19.05 -10.87
N GLU A 61 21.46 18.46 -10.86
CA GLU A 61 22.67 19.01 -11.48
C GLU A 61 23.06 18.17 -12.68
N CYS A 62 23.23 18.83 -13.82
CA CYS A 62 23.81 18.25 -15.01
C CYS A 62 25.32 18.09 -14.85
N ALA A 63 25.89 17.05 -15.46
CA ALA A 63 27.35 16.91 -15.61
C ALA A 63 28.01 18.11 -16.33
N CYS A 64 27.22 18.90 -17.05
CA CYS A 64 27.60 20.12 -17.73
C CYS A 64 27.56 21.38 -16.84
N GLY A 65 27.18 21.26 -15.56
CA GLY A 65 27.11 22.37 -14.61
C GLY A 65 25.75 23.07 -14.51
N HIS A 66 24.78 22.76 -15.38
CA HIS A 66 23.43 23.33 -15.28
C HIS A 66 22.68 22.77 -14.06
N ARG A 67 21.98 23.65 -13.33
CA ARG A 67 21.17 23.28 -12.17
C ARG A 67 19.72 23.68 -12.41
N GLY A 68 18.79 22.83 -11.99
CA GLY A 68 17.36 23.10 -12.09
C GLY A 68 16.58 22.52 -10.92
N ARG A 69 15.51 23.20 -10.53
CA ARG A 69 14.54 22.68 -9.54
C ARG A 69 13.36 22.09 -10.30
N VAL A 70 13.06 20.82 -10.05
CA VAL A 70 11.95 20.11 -10.70
C VAL A 70 11.06 19.48 -9.64
N ARG A 71 9.74 19.63 -9.80
CA ARG A 71 8.73 18.92 -9.00
C ARG A 71 8.46 17.57 -9.65
N ILE A 72 8.72 16.50 -8.93
CA ILE A 72 8.58 15.13 -9.43
C ILE A 72 7.84 14.25 -8.40
N PRO A 73 7.07 13.26 -8.84
CA PRO A 73 6.57 12.23 -7.95
C PRO A 73 7.74 11.49 -7.27
N ALA A 74 7.60 11.15 -5.99
CA ALA A 74 8.63 10.44 -5.23
C ALA A 74 9.11 9.15 -5.92
N VAL A 75 8.20 8.44 -6.58
CA VAL A 75 8.49 7.22 -7.36
C VAL A 75 9.54 7.46 -8.46
N ARG A 76 9.61 8.68 -9.00
CA ARG A 76 10.55 9.07 -10.06
C ARG A 76 11.79 9.80 -9.52
N ALA A 77 11.96 9.90 -8.20
CA ALA A 77 13.08 10.62 -7.59
C ALA A 77 14.46 10.07 -7.98
N ASN A 78 14.55 8.75 -8.19
CA ASN A 78 15.80 8.06 -8.55
C ASN A 78 15.92 7.80 -10.07
N GLY A 79 15.05 8.39 -10.90
CA GLY A 79 15.13 8.27 -12.35
C GLY A 79 16.27 9.11 -12.94
N ARG A 80 16.68 8.77 -14.18
CA ARG A 80 17.61 9.59 -14.97
C ARG A 80 16.86 10.80 -15.53
N PHE A 81 17.46 11.98 -15.45
CA PHE A 81 16.89 13.23 -15.97
C PHE A 81 17.68 13.72 -17.18
N LYS A 82 17.00 14.22 -18.21
CA LYS A 82 17.66 14.83 -19.39
C LYS A 82 17.76 16.32 -19.18
N CYS A 83 18.97 16.87 -19.29
CA CYS A 83 19.17 18.32 -19.29
C CYS A 83 18.57 18.91 -20.57
N VAL A 84 17.71 19.93 -20.43
CA VAL A 84 17.08 20.61 -21.57
C VAL A 84 18.10 21.39 -22.40
N THR A 85 19.11 21.98 -21.76
CA THR A 85 20.10 22.83 -22.42
C THR A 85 21.12 22.04 -23.24
N CYS A 86 21.64 20.92 -22.72
CA CYS A 86 22.71 20.16 -23.40
C CYS A 86 22.29 18.77 -23.88
N GLY A 87 21.06 18.35 -23.59
CA GLY A 87 20.53 17.04 -23.98
C GLY A 87 21.13 15.83 -23.27
N ARG A 88 22.12 16.00 -22.38
CA ARG A 88 22.75 14.89 -21.64
C ARG A 88 21.88 14.39 -20.50
N THR A 89 21.87 13.08 -20.29
CA THR A 89 21.18 12.45 -19.15
C THR A 89 22.06 12.43 -17.91
N THR A 90 21.55 12.92 -16.79
CA THR A 90 22.17 12.78 -15.47
C THR A 90 21.98 11.36 -14.97
N ARG A 91 23.01 10.80 -14.32
CA ARG A 91 22.91 9.51 -13.63
C ARG A 91 22.05 9.63 -12.38
#